data_AF-A0A5B8MWM1-F1
#
_entry.id   AF-A0A5B8MWM1-F1
#
_cell.length_a   1.000
_cell.length_b   1.000
_cell.length_c   1.000
_cell.angle_alpha   90.00
_cell.angle_beta   90.00
_cell.angle_gamma   90.00
#
_symmetry.space_group_name_H-M   'P 1'
#
loop_
_entity.id
_entity.type
_entity.pdbx_description
1 polymer ?
#
loop_
_entity_poly.entity_id
_entity_poly.type
_entity_poly.pdbx_seq_one_letter_code
_entity_poly.pdbx_strand_id
1 'polypeptide(L)'
;MHLAAFQGSKKVMKWLVRHGDIRFDTKRWGYGVATVGAAGGGHIDVLEWLRSEGCEFGEGTCRGAARGGHLNVLQWARSQDPPCPWNVWTCHKAAEGGHLDVLQWARSQDPPCPWSRTECISGATFFNQPPARHRLNQC
;
A
#
# COMPACT_ATOMS: atom_id res chain seq x y z
N MET A 1 16.44 0.20 -4.99
CA MET A 1 15.75 -0.31 -3.78
C MET A 1 14.26 -0.59 -4.03
N HIS A 2 13.45 0.34 -4.57
CA HIS A 2 12.02 0.14 -4.87
C HIS A 2 11.71 -1.14 -5.66
N LEU A 3 12.37 -1.36 -6.81
CA LEU A 3 12.12 -2.55 -7.64
C LEU A 3 12.44 -3.86 -6.92
N ALA A 4 13.53 -3.91 -6.15
CA ALA A 4 13.88 -5.08 -5.36
C ALA A 4 12.85 -5.36 -4.25
N ALA A 5 12.27 -4.31 -3.65
CA ALA A 5 11.21 -4.42 -2.66
C ALA A 5 9.89 -4.89 -3.29
N PHE A 6 9.52 -4.34 -4.44
CA PHE A 6 8.32 -4.74 -5.20
C PHE A 6 8.37 -6.18 -5.68
N GLN A 7 9.58 -6.71 -5.94
CA GLN A 7 9.81 -8.11 -6.31
C GLN A 7 10.08 -9.03 -5.11
N GLY A 8 10.00 -8.54 -3.87
CA GLY A 8 10.19 -9.36 -2.66
C GLY A 8 11.62 -9.86 -2.46
N SER A 9 12.59 -9.27 -3.14
CA SER A 9 13.97 -9.75 -3.18
C SER A 9 14.77 -9.29 -1.95
N LYS A 10 14.42 -9.81 -0.77
CA LYS A 10 15.05 -9.51 0.53
C LYS A 10 16.57 -9.67 0.51
N LYS A 11 17.08 -10.69 -0.19
CA LYS A 11 18.54 -10.94 -0.35
C LYS A 11 19.23 -9.77 -1.06
N VAL A 12 18.66 -9.31 -2.16
CA VAL A 12 19.19 -8.16 -2.93
C VAL A 12 19.12 -6.89 -2.10
N MET A 13 18.04 -6.68 -1.34
CA MET A 13 17.94 -5.52 -0.45
C MET A 13 19.01 -5.53 0.64
N LYS A 14 19.22 -6.67 1.32
CA LYS A 14 20.29 -6.82 2.32
C LYS A 14 21.67 -6.60 1.71
N TRP A 15 21.89 -7.07 0.48
CA TRP A 15 23.15 -6.85 -0.21
C TRP A 15 23.35 -5.36 -0.52
N LEU A 16 22.33 -4.68 -1.06
CA LEU A 16 22.35 -3.25 -1.38
C LEU A 16 22.57 -2.36 -0.15
N VAL A 17 22.02 -2.74 1.01
CA VAL A 17 22.26 -2.04 2.28
C VAL A 17 23.71 -2.21 2.75
N ARG A 18 24.28 -3.40 2.59
CA ARG A 18 25.64 -3.71 3.07
C ARG A 18 26.75 -3.17 2.16
N HIS A 19 26.51 -3.12 0.85
CA HIS A 19 27.55 -2.86 -0.16
C HIS A 19 27.24 -1.66 -1.06
N GLY A 20 25.97 -1.30 -1.23
CA GLY A 20 25.62 0.00 -1.80
C GLY A 20 25.69 1.01 -0.67
N ASP A 21 26.23 2.19 -0.93
CA ASP A 21 26.40 3.29 0.04
C ASP A 21 25.05 3.93 0.47
N ILE A 22 24.03 3.09 0.72
CA ILE A 22 22.70 3.44 1.19
C ILE A 22 22.72 3.29 2.72
N ARG A 23 23.13 4.34 3.41
CA ARG A 23 23.02 4.40 4.88
C ARG A 23 21.55 4.44 5.28
N PHE A 24 21.17 3.64 6.28
CA PHE A 24 19.87 3.69 6.97
C PHE A 24 19.72 5.01 7.73
N ASP A 25 19.46 6.09 6.99
CA ASP A 25 18.95 7.30 7.58
C ASP A 25 17.42 7.24 7.52
N THR A 26 16.83 6.76 8.62
CA THR A 26 15.38 6.65 8.81
C THR A 26 14.65 7.99 8.65
N LYS A 27 15.37 9.12 8.65
CA LYS A 27 14.77 10.46 8.70
C LYS A 27 14.89 11.27 7.40
N ARG A 28 15.70 10.86 6.42
CA ARG A 28 16.19 11.78 5.36
C ARG A 28 15.79 11.41 3.92
N TRP A 29 14.52 11.12 3.65
CA TRP A 29 13.92 11.12 2.28
C TRP A 29 13.86 9.82 1.44
N GLY A 30 14.20 8.62 1.94
CA GLY A 30 14.36 7.45 1.06
C GLY A 30 13.40 6.25 1.19
N TYR A 31 12.87 5.97 2.38
CA TYR A 31 12.39 4.61 2.70
C TYR A 31 10.90 4.35 2.47
N GLY A 32 10.09 5.42 2.35
CA GLY A 32 8.71 5.28 1.89
C GLY A 32 8.64 4.54 0.56
N VAL A 33 9.62 4.72 -0.33
CA VAL A 33 9.64 4.06 -1.64
C VAL A 33 9.87 2.55 -1.51
N ALA A 34 10.70 2.09 -0.57
CA ALA A 34 10.91 0.66 -0.36
C ALA A 34 9.70 -0.01 0.31
N THR A 35 9.11 0.62 1.32
CA THR A 35 7.90 0.10 1.99
C THR A 35 6.68 0.14 1.07
N VAL A 36 6.49 1.20 0.29
CA VAL A 36 5.45 1.29 -0.76
C VAL A 36 5.64 0.19 -1.79
N GLY A 37 6.87 -0.03 -2.25
CA GLY A 37 7.20 -1.09 -3.22
C GLY A 37 6.87 -2.47 -2.67
N ALA A 38 7.38 -2.81 -1.48
CA ALA A 38 7.11 -4.09 -0.82
C ALA A 38 5.61 -4.29 -0.55
N ALA A 39 4.92 -3.25 -0.09
CA ALA A 39 3.48 -3.31 0.17
C ALA A 39 2.68 -3.49 -1.12
N GLY A 40 3.03 -2.78 -2.19
CA GLY A 40 2.41 -2.93 -3.51
C GLY A 40 2.76 -4.22 -4.25
N GLY A 41 3.79 -4.95 -3.80
CA GLY A 41 4.12 -6.30 -4.26
C GLY A 41 3.61 -7.43 -3.36
N GLY A 42 3.00 -7.11 -2.20
CA GLY A 42 2.43 -8.12 -1.31
C GLY A 42 3.44 -8.77 -0.34
N HIS A 43 4.64 -8.21 -0.18
CA HIS A 43 5.75 -8.87 0.50
C HIS A 43 5.87 -8.48 1.98
N ILE A 44 5.13 -9.19 2.85
CA ILE A 44 5.14 -8.98 4.31
C ILE A 44 6.53 -9.24 4.91
N ASP A 45 7.25 -10.25 4.43
CA ASP A 45 8.58 -10.65 4.92
C ASP A 45 9.67 -9.57 4.72
N VAL A 46 9.50 -8.75 3.68
CA VAL A 46 10.32 -7.56 3.40
C VAL A 46 9.88 -6.41 4.31
N LEU A 47 8.58 -6.20 4.49
CA LEU A 47 8.05 -5.16 5.38
C LEU A 47 8.44 -5.38 6.85
N GLU A 48 8.37 -6.62 7.33
CA GLU A 48 8.85 -7.02 8.67
C GLU A 48 10.32 -6.70 8.85
N TRP A 49 11.14 -7.01 7.84
CA TRP A 49 12.55 -6.68 7.89
C TRP A 49 12.77 -5.17 7.90
N LEU A 50 12.09 -4.41 7.04
CA LEU A 50 12.18 -2.95 7.04
C LEU A 50 11.78 -2.35 8.40
N ARG A 51 10.73 -2.88 9.04
CA ARG A 51 10.32 -2.49 10.40
C ARG A 51 11.43 -2.75 11.43
N SER A 52 12.07 -3.93 11.37
CA SER A 52 13.16 -4.30 12.29
C SER A 52 14.40 -3.41 12.15
N GLU A 53 14.59 -2.81 10.98
CA GLU A 53 15.66 -1.83 10.72
C GLU A 53 15.26 -0.41 11.15
N GLY A 54 14.07 -0.23 11.74
CA GLY A 54 13.56 1.06 12.23
C GLY A 54 12.82 1.89 11.18
N CYS A 55 12.38 1.29 10.06
CA CYS A 55 11.54 2.00 9.09
C CYS A 55 10.11 2.16 9.62
N GLU A 56 9.63 3.40 9.64
CA GLU A 56 8.24 3.70 9.95
C GLU A 56 7.34 3.48 8.73
N PHE A 57 6.10 3.07 8.98
CA PHE A 57 5.10 2.93 7.92
C PHE A 57 4.28 4.20 7.83
N GLY A 58 4.38 4.87 6.68
CA GLY A 58 3.53 6.00 6.34
C GLY A 58 2.36 5.60 5.45
N GLU A 59 1.53 6.59 5.12
CA GLU A 59 0.33 6.45 4.28
C GLU A 59 0.62 5.83 2.90
N GLY A 60 1.83 6.08 2.38
CA GLY A 60 2.30 5.48 1.14
C GLY A 60 2.32 3.95 1.17
N THR A 61 2.67 3.33 2.31
CA THR A 61 2.71 1.87 2.47
C THR A 61 1.31 1.29 2.29
N CYS A 62 0.32 1.84 3.02
CA CYS A 62 -1.07 1.42 2.91
C CYS A 62 -1.63 1.69 1.50
N ARG A 63 -1.31 2.83 0.89
CA ARG A 63 -1.68 3.15 -0.50
C ARG A 63 -1.09 2.14 -1.50
N GLY A 64 0.17 1.74 -1.31
CA GLY A 64 0.85 0.75 -2.15
C GLY A 64 0.14 -0.60 -2.11
N ALA A 65 -0.12 -1.11 -0.90
CA ALA A 65 -0.85 -2.36 -0.71
C ALA A 65 -2.26 -2.32 -1.31
N ALA A 66 -2.99 -1.22 -1.11
CA ALA A 66 -4.32 -1.03 -1.67
C ALA A 66 -4.30 -1.02 -3.21
N ARG A 67 -3.31 -0.37 -3.84
CA ARG A 67 -3.13 -0.37 -5.29
C ARG A 67 -2.82 -1.76 -5.85
N GLY A 68 -2.10 -2.59 -5.10
CA GLY A 68 -1.76 -3.96 -5.50
C GLY A 68 -2.84 -5.00 -5.15
N GLY A 69 -3.90 -4.59 -4.44
CA GLY A 69 -4.96 -5.51 -3.99
C GLY A 69 -4.52 -6.45 -2.88
N HIS A 70 -3.46 -6.11 -2.15
CA HIS A 70 -2.89 -6.97 -1.12
C HIS A 70 -3.59 -6.76 0.22
N LEU A 71 -4.80 -7.32 0.35
CA LEU A 71 -5.60 -7.24 1.57
C LEU A 71 -4.86 -7.78 2.80
N ASN A 72 -4.13 -8.89 2.65
CA ASN A 72 -3.30 -9.49 3.69
C ASN A 72 -2.24 -8.51 4.22
N VAL A 73 -1.61 -7.73 3.34
CA VAL A 73 -0.63 -6.70 3.74
C VAL A 73 -1.31 -5.57 4.48
N LEU A 74 -2.50 -5.13 4.05
CA LEU A 74 -3.24 -4.07 4.74
C LEU A 74 -3.67 -4.50 6.15
N GLN A 75 -4.17 -5.72 6.29
CA GLN A 75 -4.52 -6.32 7.58
C GLN A 75 -3.28 -6.38 8.50
N TRP A 76 -2.17 -6.90 7.98
CA TRP A 76 -0.91 -6.96 8.71
C TRP A 76 -0.38 -5.58 9.11
N ALA A 77 -0.42 -4.59 8.20
CA ALA A 77 0.07 -3.23 8.46
C ALA A 77 -0.79 -2.50 9.50
N ARG A 78 -2.09 -2.84 9.58
CA ARG A 78 -3.04 -2.30 10.56
C ARG A 78 -2.98 -2.97 11.91
N SER A 79 -2.45 -4.20 12.00
CA SER A 79 -2.18 -4.89 13.26
C SER A 79 -0.85 -4.50 13.91
N GLN A 80 -0.03 -3.64 13.27
CA GLN A 80 1.23 -3.15 13.84
C GLN A 80 1.01 -2.03 14.86
N ASP A 81 2.01 -1.78 15.72
CA ASP A 81 2.01 -0.66 16.68
C ASP A 81 3.27 0.22 16.53
N PRO A 82 3.16 1.51 16.13
CA PRO A 82 1.92 2.17 15.70
C PRO A 82 1.41 1.61 14.38
N PRO A 83 0.10 1.64 14.16
CA PRO A 83 -0.50 1.07 12.97
C PRO A 83 -0.32 1.99 11.75
N CYS A 84 -0.21 1.39 10.56
CA CYS A 84 -0.01 2.15 9.32
C CYS A 84 -1.16 3.16 9.10
N PRO A 85 -0.87 4.47 9.03
CA PRO A 85 -1.89 5.46 8.74
C PRO A 85 -2.39 5.23 7.31
N TRP A 86 -3.68 5.45 7.11
CA TRP A 86 -4.29 5.48 5.79
C TRP A 86 -4.99 6.82 5.57
N ASN A 87 -5.23 7.15 4.31
CA ASN A 87 -5.96 8.33 3.93
C ASN A 87 -6.90 7.99 2.77
N VAL A 88 -7.59 9.01 2.25
CA VAL A 88 -8.54 8.86 1.14
C VAL A 88 -7.93 8.21 -0.10
N TRP A 89 -6.62 8.42 -0.32
CA TRP A 89 -5.91 7.82 -1.44
C TRP A 89 -5.73 6.31 -1.32
N THR A 90 -5.77 5.74 -0.12
CA THR A 90 -5.75 4.29 0.07
C THR A 90 -6.97 3.66 -0.59
N CYS A 91 -8.17 4.16 -0.27
CA CYS A 91 -9.41 3.70 -0.87
C CYS A 91 -9.49 4.02 -2.37
N HIS A 92 -9.09 5.23 -2.79
CA HIS A 92 -9.02 5.58 -4.21
C HIS A 92 -8.15 4.60 -5.00
N LYS A 93 -6.99 4.20 -4.48
CA LYS A 93 -6.07 3.32 -5.19
C LYS A 93 -6.53 1.87 -5.23
N ALA A 94 -7.26 1.40 -4.22
CA ALA A 94 -7.96 0.13 -4.29
C ALA A 94 -9.04 0.15 -5.39
N ALA A 95 -9.82 1.24 -5.48
CA ALA A 95 -10.82 1.41 -6.53
C ALA A 95 -10.21 1.49 -7.93
N GLU A 96 -9.11 2.24 -8.10
CA GLU A 96 -8.35 2.33 -9.36
C GLU A 96 -7.77 0.98 -9.79
N GLY A 97 -7.32 0.16 -8.84
CA GLY A 97 -6.87 -1.21 -9.09
C GLY A 97 -8.01 -2.23 -9.28
N GLY A 98 -9.27 -1.84 -9.04
CA GLY A 98 -10.43 -2.74 -9.12
C GLY A 98 -10.54 -3.75 -7.97
N HIS A 99 -9.88 -3.49 -6.83
CA HIS A 99 -9.79 -4.40 -5.69
C HIS A 99 -10.97 -4.20 -4.73
N LEU A 100 -12.11 -4.79 -5.07
CA LEU A 100 -13.37 -4.69 -4.32
C LEU A 100 -13.28 -5.29 -2.92
N ASP A 101 -12.52 -6.37 -2.75
CA ASP A 101 -12.25 -7.03 -1.47
C ASP A 101 -11.55 -6.09 -0.48
N VAL A 102 -10.55 -5.34 -0.96
CA VAL A 102 -9.86 -4.31 -0.17
C VAL A 102 -10.82 -3.19 0.24
N LEU A 103 -11.69 -2.73 -0.66
CA LEU A 103 -12.67 -1.68 -0.37
C LEU A 103 -13.71 -2.12 0.66
N GLN A 104 -14.24 -3.33 0.51
CA GLN A 104 -15.20 -3.91 1.46
C GLN A 104 -14.57 -4.05 2.85
N TRP A 105 -13.35 -4.56 2.91
CA TRP A 105 -12.63 -4.68 4.16
C TRP A 105 -12.32 -3.30 4.76
N ALA A 106 -11.81 -2.34 4.00
CA ALA A 106 -11.48 -1.00 4.50
C ALA A 106 -12.71 -0.25 5.05
N ARG A 107 -13.90 -0.55 4.51
CA ARG A 107 -15.19 -0.03 5.01
C ARG A 107 -15.65 -0.72 6.30
N SER A 108 -15.23 -1.94 6.54
CA SER A 108 -15.57 -2.70 7.76
C SER A 108 -14.65 -2.37 8.96
N GLN A 109 -13.68 -1.47 8.80
CA GLN A 109 -12.72 -1.10 9.86
C GLN A 109 -13.23 0.10 10.66
N ASP A 110 -12.73 0.25 11.89
CA ASP A 110 -13.04 1.38 12.78
C ASP A 110 -11.74 2.05 13.29
N PRO A 111 -11.47 3.32 12.97
CA PRO A 111 -12.25 4.19 12.09
C PRO A 111 -12.14 3.72 10.62
N PRO A 112 -13.22 3.85 9.82
CA PRO A 112 -13.16 3.46 8.42
C PRO A 112 -12.16 4.32 7.64
N CYS A 113 -11.62 3.76 6.56
CA CYS A 113 -10.80 4.54 5.61
C CYS A 113 -11.63 5.73 5.09
N PRO A 114 -11.16 6.98 5.25
CA PRO A 114 -11.93 8.15 4.82
C PRO A 114 -12.16 8.08 3.32
N TRP A 115 -13.40 8.26 2.87
CA TRP A 115 -13.78 8.25 1.45
C TRP A 115 -14.35 9.62 1.06
N SER A 116 -13.98 10.14 -0.11
CA SER A 116 -14.66 11.30 -0.71
C SER A 116 -15.66 10.85 -1.77
N ARG A 117 -16.90 11.36 -1.70
CA ARG A 117 -17.98 11.04 -2.64
C ARG A 117 -17.66 11.50 -4.08
N THR A 118 -16.73 12.44 -4.26
CA THR A 118 -16.29 12.94 -5.58
C THR A 118 -15.40 11.95 -6.34
N GLU A 119 -14.74 11.02 -5.66
CA GLU A 119 -13.73 10.12 -6.26
C GLU A 119 -14.33 8.83 -6.83
N CYS A 120 -15.54 8.44 -6.39
CA CYS A 120 -16.30 7.36 -7.01
C CYS A 120 -16.61 7.65 -8.50
N ILE A 121 -16.68 8.93 -8.88
CA ILE A 121 -16.94 9.36 -10.26
C ILE A 121 -15.63 9.39 -11.06
N SER A 122 -14.49 9.77 -10.47
CA SER A 122 -13.20 9.84 -11.19
C SER A 122 -12.53 8.49 -11.41
N GLY A 123 -12.81 7.48 -10.58
CA GLY A 123 -12.40 6.09 -10.86
C GLY A 123 -13.14 5.50 -12.07
N ALA A 124 -14.35 5.98 -12.34
CA ALA A 124 -15.18 5.57 -13.47
C ALA A 124 -14.85 6.32 -14.77
N THR A 125 -14.23 7.51 -14.72
CA THR A 125 -13.90 8.29 -15.93
C THR A 125 -12.66 7.79 -16.68
N PHE A 126 -11.83 6.93 -16.08
CA PHE A 126 -10.73 6.26 -16.80
C PHE A 126 -11.13 4.91 -17.40
N PHE A 127 -12.27 4.33 -17.01
CA PHE A 127 -12.82 3.13 -17.63
C PHE A 127 -13.88 3.50 -18.67
N ASN A 128 -13.39 3.88 -19.86
CA ASN A 128 -14.17 3.84 -21.09
C ASN A 128 -14.33 2.37 -21.56
N GLN A 129 -14.87 1.50 -20.70
CA GLN A 129 -15.19 0.10 -21.00
C GLN A 129 -16.56 -0.29 -20.41
N PRO A 130 -17.48 -0.92 -21.19
CA PRO A 130 -18.90 -0.94 -20.89
C PRO A 130 -19.49 -2.02 -19.96
N PRO A 131 -18.75 -2.79 -19.10
CA PRO A 131 -19.43 -3.62 -18.10
C PRO A 131 -19.35 -3.11 -16.65
N ALA A 132 -18.60 -2.04 -16.35
CA ALA A 132 -18.37 -1.62 -14.96
C ALA A 132 -19.51 -0.77 -14.34
N ARG A 133 -20.44 -0.25 -15.15
CA ARG A 133 -21.50 0.68 -14.70
C ARG A 133 -22.50 0.07 -13.71
N HIS A 134 -22.66 -1.25 -13.67
CA HIS A 134 -23.57 -1.91 -12.72
C HIS A 134 -22.93 -2.33 -11.39
N ARG A 135 -21.61 -2.21 -11.22
CA ARG A 135 -20.90 -2.58 -9.97
C ARG A 135 -20.55 -1.39 -9.06
N LEU A 136 -21.00 -0.19 -9.40
CA LEU A 136 -20.75 1.04 -8.65
C LEU A 136 -21.93 1.48 -7.76
N ASN A 137 -23.08 0.79 -7.85
CA ASN A 137 -24.24 1.03 -6.98
C ASN A 137 -24.18 0.28 -5.65
N GLN A 138 -23.03 -0.33 -5.31
CA GLN A 138 -22.77 -0.93 -3.99
C GLN A 138 -21.63 -0.22 -3.25
N CYS A 139 -21.40 1.06 -3.57
CA CYS A 139 -20.60 1.98 -2.75
C CYS A 139 -21.44 2.58 -1.62
#